data_AF-A0A218WR62-F1
#
_entry.id   AF-A0A218WR62-F1
#
_cell.length_a   1.000
_cell.length_b   1.000
_cell.length_c   1.000
_cell.angle_alpha   90.00
_cell.angle_beta   90.00
_cell.angle_gamma   90.00
#
_symmetry.space_group_name_H-M   'P 1'
#
loop_
_entity.id
_entity.type
_entity.pdbx_description
1 polymer ?
#
loop_
_entity_poly.entity_id
_entity_poly.type
_entity_poly.pdbx_seq_one_letter_code
_entity_poly.pdbx_strand_id
1 'polypeptide(L)'
;MASTCHGMEPKQKGIHNASTVGGADVYPLVHPQGREAVKRENRSKSQGKAPDLDEVVETVTSKCIRKASMYEDLMIMKENELMKENEFELRKEAIAVNKRLEQQKEKECTLQILQTNTIGYSLKMLVFHEKMLAAALTKYL
;
A
#
# COMPACT_ATOMS: atom_id res chain seq x y z
N MET A 1 -20.66 90.23 1.94
CA MET A 1 -19.59 90.95 2.67
C MET A 1 -18.28 90.21 2.41
N ALA A 2 -17.24 90.96 2.06
CA ALA A 2 -15.89 90.46 1.78
C ALA A 2 -15.22 89.85 3.02
N SER A 3 -14.29 88.91 2.83
CA SER A 3 -12.89 89.07 3.26
C SER A 3 -12.06 87.78 3.04
N THR A 4 -11.22 87.85 2.02
CA THR A 4 -9.80 87.47 1.95
C THR A 4 -9.12 86.62 3.04
N CYS A 5 -8.40 85.60 2.54
CA CYS A 5 -6.96 85.33 2.68
C CYS A 5 -6.36 84.56 3.89
N HIS A 6 -5.57 83.55 3.48
CA HIS A 6 -4.21 83.19 3.91
C HIS A 6 -4.01 82.34 5.18
N GLY A 7 -3.65 81.08 4.92
CA GLY A 7 -2.30 80.57 5.18
C GLY A 7 -1.92 80.29 6.64
N MET A 8 -1.60 79.02 6.91
CA MET A 8 -0.33 78.56 7.52
C MET A 8 -0.44 77.07 7.88
N GLU A 9 0.33 76.21 7.22
CA GLU A 9 0.82 74.99 7.87
C GLU A 9 1.78 75.41 9.00
N PRO A 10 1.88 74.66 10.11
CA PRO A 10 3.00 73.69 10.19
C PRO A 10 2.77 72.42 11.05
N LYS A 11 3.46 71.35 10.61
CA LYS A 11 4.26 70.37 11.39
C LYS A 11 3.58 69.36 12.36
N GLN A 12 3.61 68.09 11.91
CA GLN A 12 4.23 66.91 12.57
C GLN A 12 4.28 66.84 14.11
N LYS A 13 3.64 65.81 14.70
CA LYS A 13 4.23 64.61 15.37
C LYS A 13 3.13 63.84 16.12
N GLY A 14 3.33 62.52 16.27
CA GLY A 14 2.41 61.56 16.90
C GLY A 14 1.95 61.97 18.31
N ILE A 15 1.05 61.23 18.96
CA ILE A 15 1.16 59.81 19.30
C ILE A 15 -0.25 59.26 19.67
N HIS A 16 -0.36 57.94 19.81
CA HIS A 16 -1.34 57.11 20.55
C HIS A 16 -2.79 57.08 20.07
N ASN A 17 -3.25 55.87 19.73
CA ASN A 17 -4.39 55.26 20.39
C ASN A 17 -4.25 53.74 20.38
N ALA A 18 -4.30 53.17 21.58
CA ALA A 18 -4.28 51.75 21.86
C ALA A 18 -5.54 51.07 21.32
N SER A 19 -5.40 49.83 20.85
CA SER A 19 -6.49 48.86 20.88
C SER A 19 -5.94 47.51 21.31
N THR A 20 -6.08 47.24 22.60
CA THR A 20 -5.95 45.93 23.23
C THR A 20 -7.03 45.01 22.67
N VAL A 21 -6.63 43.92 22.03
CA VAL A 21 -7.51 42.77 21.79
C VAL A 21 -6.84 41.51 22.32
N GLY A 22 -7.40 41.02 23.42
CA GLY A 22 -7.64 39.60 23.69
C GLY A 22 -6.44 38.66 23.72
N GLY A 23 -6.07 38.23 24.93
CA GLY A 23 -5.12 37.15 25.15
C GLY A 23 -5.53 35.84 24.46
N ALA A 24 -4.69 35.42 23.53
CA ALA A 24 -4.42 34.00 23.31
C ALA A 24 -2.95 33.81 23.66
N ASP A 25 -2.67 33.07 24.73
CA ASP A 25 -1.32 32.59 25.00
C ASP A 25 -0.87 31.76 23.80
N VAL A 26 -0.06 32.35 22.92
CA VAL A 26 0.61 31.63 21.84
C VAL A 26 1.70 30.82 22.51
N TYR A 27 1.38 29.59 22.92
CA TYR A 27 2.38 28.64 23.41
C TYR A 27 3.29 28.28 22.23
N PRO A 28 4.59 28.62 22.27
CA PRO A 28 5.50 28.21 21.23
C PRO A 28 5.64 26.68 21.31
N LEU A 29 5.26 25.99 20.23
CA LEU A 29 5.47 24.56 20.06
C LEU A 29 6.98 24.29 19.90
N VAL A 30 7.70 24.31 21.01
CA VAL A 30 9.12 23.95 21.04
C VAL A 30 9.23 22.45 21.23
N HIS A 31 9.69 21.73 20.20
CA HIS A 31 10.05 20.32 20.32
C HIS A 31 11.10 20.16 21.44
N PRO A 32 11.06 19.10 22.28
CA PRO A 32 11.95 18.96 23.44
C PRO A 32 13.44 19.11 23.13
N GLN A 33 13.86 18.72 21.93
CA GLN A 33 15.24 18.89 21.44
C GLN A 33 15.61 20.35 21.13
N GLY A 34 14.64 21.20 20.74
CA GLY A 34 14.84 22.64 20.57
C GLY A 34 15.00 23.39 21.89
N ARG A 35 14.40 22.88 22.99
CA ARG A 35 14.50 23.49 24.32
C ARG A 35 15.91 23.41 24.91
N GLU A 36 16.65 22.37 24.56
CA GLU A 36 18.06 22.16 24.95
C GLU A 36 19.04 23.02 24.13
N ALA A 37 18.72 23.29 22.85
CA ALA A 37 19.53 24.15 21.98
C ALA A 37 19.56 25.62 22.47
N VAL A 38 18.39 26.15 22.86
CA VAL A 38 18.26 27.53 23.37
C VAL A 38 19.06 27.76 24.66
N LYS A 39 19.21 26.74 25.51
CA LYS A 39 20.02 26.84 26.73
C LYS A 39 21.53 26.86 26.45
N ARG A 40 22.00 26.27 25.34
CA ARG A 40 23.43 26.24 24.96
C ARG A 40 23.87 27.50 24.23
N GLU A 41 22.97 28.17 23.50
CA GLU A 41 23.27 29.33 22.65
C GLU A 41 23.60 30.61 23.44
N ASN A 42 23.19 30.70 24.71
CA ASN A 42 23.54 31.83 25.59
C ASN A 42 25.05 31.95 25.90
N ARG A 43 25.90 31.02 25.46
CA ARG A 43 27.36 31.05 25.68
C ARG A 43 28.21 31.34 24.44
N SER A 44 27.64 31.49 23.25
CA SER A 44 28.43 31.78 22.05
C SER A 44 27.63 32.61 21.06
N LYS A 45 27.76 33.93 21.17
CA LYS A 45 27.33 34.90 20.15
C LYS A 45 28.24 34.77 18.91
N SER A 46 28.08 33.71 18.14
CA SER A 46 28.42 33.74 16.72
C SER A 46 27.13 34.02 15.96
N GLN A 47 27.04 35.18 15.33
CA GLN A 47 25.94 35.54 14.41
C GLN A 47 25.96 34.60 13.19
N GLY A 48 25.43 33.38 13.34
CA GLY A 48 24.91 32.63 12.22
C GLY A 48 23.58 33.26 11.82
N LYS A 49 23.37 33.51 10.53
CA LYS A 49 22.02 33.84 10.02
C LYS A 49 21.10 32.68 10.41
N ALA A 50 20.01 32.98 11.12
CA ALA A 50 18.97 31.98 11.36
C ALA A 50 18.48 31.45 10.00
N PRO A 51 18.27 30.13 9.86
CA PRO A 51 17.77 29.55 8.62
C PRO A 51 16.39 30.14 8.30
N ASP A 52 16.14 30.32 7.01
CA ASP A 52 14.84 30.77 6.53
C ASP A 52 13.80 29.69 6.84
N LEU A 53 12.78 30.06 7.61
CA LEU A 53 11.77 29.11 8.08
C LEU A 53 10.97 28.57 6.89
N ASP A 54 10.72 29.40 5.88
CA ASP A 54 9.94 29.03 4.70
C ASP A 54 10.70 27.98 3.87
N GLU A 55 12.00 28.19 3.65
CA GLU A 55 12.87 27.22 2.95
C GLU A 55 12.93 25.87 3.69
N VAL A 56 12.99 25.91 5.03
CA VAL A 56 12.98 24.69 5.86
C VAL A 56 11.66 23.96 5.74
N VAL A 57 10.53 24.67 5.80
CA VAL A 57 9.19 24.10 5.66
C VAL A 57 8.99 23.49 4.27
N GLU A 58 9.39 24.18 3.20
CA GLU A 58 9.32 23.65 1.84
C GLU A 58 10.17 22.38 1.67
N THR A 59 11.39 22.39 2.24
CA THR A 59 12.29 21.23 2.20
C THR A 59 11.70 20.03 2.93
N VAL A 60 11.13 20.23 4.12
CA VAL A 60 10.48 19.16 4.89
C VAL A 60 9.25 18.65 4.15
N THR A 61 8.42 19.55 3.63
CA THR A 61 7.20 19.20 2.88
C THR A 61 7.54 18.37 1.64
N SER A 62 8.54 18.78 0.87
CA SER A 62 9.02 18.05 -0.30
C SER A 62 9.55 16.64 0.05
N LYS A 63 10.29 16.52 1.16
CA LYS A 63 10.76 15.22 1.66
C LYS A 63 9.60 14.32 2.08
N CYS A 64 8.57 14.86 2.71
CA CYS A 64 7.38 14.13 3.10
C CYS A 64 6.59 13.64 1.89
N ILE A 65 6.35 14.49 0.90
CA ILE A 65 5.69 14.13 -0.36
C ILE A 65 6.46 13.02 -1.07
N ARG A 66 7.78 13.15 -1.18
CA ARG A 66 8.62 12.12 -1.81
C ARG A 66 8.52 10.78 -1.09
N LYS A 67 8.55 10.79 0.25
CA LYS A 67 8.40 9.55 1.04
C LYS A 67 7.02 8.93 0.88
N ALA A 68 5.95 9.74 0.83
CA ALA A 68 4.60 9.25 0.61
C ALA A 68 4.49 8.52 -0.74
N SER A 69 4.99 9.14 -1.81
CA SER A 69 5.04 8.53 -3.14
C SER A 69 5.87 7.23 -3.15
N MET A 70 7.04 7.21 -2.51
CA MET A 70 7.86 5.99 -2.43
C MET A 70 7.13 4.84 -1.71
N TYR A 71 6.34 5.13 -0.67
CA TYR A 71 5.57 4.10 0.03
C TYR A 71 4.40 3.60 -0.80
N GLU A 72 3.75 4.48 -1.56
CA GLU A 72 2.70 4.10 -2.50
C GLU A 72 3.24 3.18 -3.60
N ASP A 73 4.38 3.54 -4.20
CA ASP A 73 5.06 2.68 -5.19
C ASP A 73 5.44 1.32 -4.61
N LEU A 74 5.96 1.29 -3.38
CA LEU A 74 6.33 0.05 -2.70
C LEU A 74 5.12 -0.85 -2.41
N MET A 75 3.99 -0.25 -2.01
CA MET A 75 2.73 -0.97 -1.79
C MET A 75 2.25 -1.62 -3.09
N ILE A 76 2.22 -0.85 -4.18
CA ILE A 76 1.82 -1.34 -5.51
C ILE A 76 2.74 -2.48 -5.97
N MET A 77 4.06 -2.32 -5.79
CA MET A 77 5.03 -3.36 -6.16
C MET A 77 4.79 -4.66 -5.37
N LYS A 78 4.57 -4.56 -4.06
CA LYS A 78 4.34 -5.72 -3.20
C LYS A 78 3.02 -6.41 -3.48
N GLU A 79 1.96 -5.66 -3.76
CA GLU A 79 0.68 -6.21 -4.18
C GLU A 79 0.81 -6.98 -5.50
N ASN A 80 1.53 -6.43 -6.48
CA ASN A 80 1.79 -7.10 -7.76
C ASN A 80 2.63 -8.38 -7.61
N GLU A 81 3.63 -8.39 -6.74
CA GLU A 81 4.41 -9.59 -6.42
C GLU A 81 3.51 -10.68 -5.82
N LEU A 82 2.71 -10.33 -4.82
CA LEU A 82 1.79 -11.26 -4.15
C LEU A 82 0.75 -11.82 -5.12
N MET A 83 0.20 -10.99 -6.02
CA MET A 83 -0.76 -11.42 -7.03
C MET A 83 -0.15 -12.44 -8.00
N LYS A 84 1.09 -12.23 -8.44
CA LYS A 84 1.80 -13.17 -9.32
C LYS A 84 2.09 -14.50 -8.63
N GLU A 85 2.51 -14.46 -7.36
CA GLU A 85 2.77 -15.67 -6.58
C GLU A 85 1.48 -16.47 -6.35
N ASN A 86 0.40 -15.78 -5.98
CA ASN A 86 -0.90 -16.41 -5.79
C ASN A 86 -1.43 -17.03 -7.10
N GLU A 87 -1.30 -16.33 -8.23
CA GLU A 87 -1.67 -16.87 -9.53
C GLU A 87 -0.86 -18.13 -9.88
N PHE A 88 0.44 -18.14 -9.58
CA PHE A 88 1.30 -19.29 -9.82
C PHE A 88 0.87 -20.51 -8.98
N GLU A 89 0.64 -20.33 -7.67
CA GLU A 89 0.23 -21.42 -6.80
C GLU A 89 -1.18 -21.93 -7.16
N LEU A 90 -2.12 -21.05 -7.53
CA LEU A 90 -3.44 -21.45 -8.03
C LEU A 90 -3.34 -22.30 -9.30
N ARG A 91 -2.46 -21.94 -10.24
CA ARG A 91 -2.23 -22.74 -11.46
C ARG A 91 -1.66 -24.13 -11.12
N LYS A 92 -0.71 -24.19 -10.19
CA LYS A 92 -0.11 -25.44 -9.72
C LYS A 92 -1.13 -26.34 -9.03
N GLU A 93 -1.99 -25.77 -8.18
CA GLU A 93 -3.09 -26.50 -7.55
C GLU A 93 -4.10 -27.01 -8.59
N ALA A 94 -4.49 -26.19 -9.57
CA ALA A 94 -5.38 -26.61 -10.65
C ALA A 94 -4.83 -27.80 -11.44
N ILE A 95 -3.53 -27.80 -11.75
CA ILE A 95 -2.85 -28.94 -12.40
C ILE A 95 -2.91 -30.18 -11.51
N ALA A 96 -2.64 -30.04 -10.20
CA ALA A 96 -2.68 -31.15 -9.25
C ALA A 96 -4.08 -31.75 -9.12
N VAL A 97 -5.12 -30.91 -9.04
CA VAL A 97 -6.52 -31.34 -8.97
C VAL A 97 -6.92 -32.05 -10.26
N ASN A 98 -6.57 -31.52 -11.43
CA ASN A 98 -6.86 -32.16 -12.71
C ASN A 98 -6.18 -33.54 -12.82
N LYS A 99 -4.92 -33.65 -12.38
CA LYS A 99 -4.22 -34.94 -12.35
C LYS A 99 -4.91 -35.95 -11.44
N ARG A 100 -5.36 -35.53 -10.25
CA ARG A 100 -6.12 -36.39 -9.33
C ARG A 100 -7.47 -36.80 -9.93
N LEU A 101 -8.16 -35.89 -10.62
CA LEU A 101 -9.43 -36.18 -11.27
C LEU A 101 -9.26 -37.23 -12.38
N GLU A 102 -8.23 -37.13 -13.22
CA GLU A 102 -7.96 -38.14 -14.26
C GLU A 102 -7.63 -39.50 -13.65
N GLN A 103 -6.83 -39.54 -12.58
CA GLN A 103 -6.59 -40.78 -11.83
C GLN A 103 -7.87 -41.37 -11.24
N GLN A 104 -8.79 -40.53 -10.77
CA GLN A 104 -10.07 -40.96 -10.24
C GLN A 104 -10.98 -41.53 -11.34
N LYS A 105 -11.07 -40.87 -12.50
CA LYS A 105 -11.82 -41.38 -13.66
C LYS A 105 -11.29 -42.72 -14.15
N GLU A 106 -9.97 -42.91 -14.16
CA GLU A 106 -9.35 -44.18 -14.54
C GLU A 106 -9.72 -45.31 -13.56
N LYS A 107 -9.72 -45.02 -12.25
CA LYS A 107 -10.17 -45.96 -11.21
C LYS A 107 -11.66 -46.29 -11.37
N GLU A 108 -12.49 -45.29 -11.63
CA GLU A 108 -13.93 -45.48 -11.85
C GLU A 108 -14.20 -46.35 -13.09
N CYS A 109 -13.51 -46.10 -14.20
CA CYS A 109 -13.59 -46.94 -15.40
C CYS A 109 -13.18 -48.39 -15.12
N THR A 110 -12.11 -48.58 -14.34
CA THR A 110 -11.65 -49.91 -13.92
C THR A 110 -12.71 -50.61 -13.06
N LEU A 111 -13.30 -49.91 -12.10
CA LEU A 111 -14.38 -50.44 -11.25
C LEU A 111 -15.61 -50.82 -12.07
N GLN A 112 -16.00 -49.98 -13.05
CA GLN A 112 -17.10 -50.30 -13.95
C GLN A 112 -16.84 -51.59 -14.73
N ILE A 113 -15.64 -51.79 -15.26
CA ILE A 113 -15.26 -53.06 -15.92
C ILE A 113 -15.41 -54.23 -14.94
N LEU A 114 -14.86 -54.12 -13.72
CA LEU A 114 -14.93 -55.19 -12.72
C LEU A 114 -16.35 -55.52 -12.27
N GLN A 115 -17.25 -54.52 -12.26
CA GLN A 115 -18.64 -54.66 -11.80
C GLN A 115 -19.63 -54.96 -12.94
N THR A 116 -19.19 -54.95 -14.19
CA THR A 116 -20.08 -55.15 -15.34
C THR A 116 -20.69 -56.54 -15.29
N ASN A 117 -22.02 -56.60 -15.27
CA ASN A 117 -22.75 -57.86 -15.40
C ASN A 117 -22.65 -58.38 -16.84
N THR A 118 -22.12 -59.59 -16.99
CA THR A 118 -21.89 -60.25 -18.28
C THR A 118 -23.01 -61.21 -18.69
N ILE A 119 -24.10 -61.29 -17.92
CA ILE A 119 -25.26 -62.11 -18.26
C ILE A 119 -25.82 -61.66 -19.62
N GLY A 120 -26.00 -62.61 -20.53
CA GLY A 120 -26.50 -62.37 -21.88
C GLY A 120 -25.45 -61.90 -22.89
N TYR A 121 -24.17 -61.80 -22.50
CA TYR A 121 -23.10 -61.50 -23.43
C TYR A 121 -22.91 -62.64 -24.43
N SER A 122 -22.74 -62.30 -25.70
CA SER A 122 -22.27 -63.26 -26.70
C SER A 122 -20.82 -63.68 -26.42
N LEU A 123 -20.38 -64.81 -26.98
CA LEU A 123 -19.00 -65.29 -26.81
C LEU A 123 -17.96 -64.24 -27.21
N LYS A 124 -18.22 -63.48 -28.30
CA LYS A 124 -17.33 -62.38 -28.73
C LYS A 124 -17.22 -61.26 -27.69
N MET A 125 -18.34 -60.93 -27.02
CA MET A 125 -18.37 -59.90 -25.98
C MET A 125 -17.70 -60.38 -24.70
N LEU A 126 -17.82 -61.65 -24.33
CA LEU A 126 -17.13 -62.24 -23.18
C LEU A 126 -15.61 -62.19 -23.37
N VAL A 127 -15.10 -62.63 -24.54
CA VAL A 127 -13.66 -62.56 -24.84
C VAL A 127 -13.14 -61.12 -24.84
N PHE A 128 -13.95 -60.17 -25.31
CA PHE A 128 -13.60 -58.75 -25.22
C PHE A 128 -13.54 -58.25 -23.77
N HIS A 129 -14.52 -58.63 -22.96
CA HIS A 129 -14.59 -58.28 -21.54
C HIS A 129 -13.41 -58.87 -20.74
N GLU A 130 -13.03 -60.12 -20.99
CA GLU A 130 -11.85 -60.74 -20.38
C GLU A 130 -10.55 -59.98 -20.70
N LYS A 131 -10.39 -59.50 -21.94
CA LYS A 131 -9.24 -58.67 -22.31
C LYS A 131 -9.22 -57.34 -21.57
N MET A 132 -10.38 -56.69 -21.42
CA MET A 132 -10.53 -55.46 -20.66
C MET A 132 -10.22 -55.68 -19.17
N LEU A 133 -10.69 -56.79 -18.58
CA LEU A 133 -10.39 -57.20 -17.21
C LEU A 133 -8.88 -57.44 -17.01
N ALA A 134 -8.23 -58.19 -17.90
CA ALA A 134 -6.80 -58.44 -17.83
C ALA A 134 -6.00 -57.13 -17.90
N ALA A 135 -6.36 -56.23 -18.82
CA ALA A 135 -5.73 -54.93 -18.95
C ALA A 135 -5.94 -54.05 -17.70
N ALA A 136 -7.14 -54.10 -17.11
CA ALA A 136 -7.46 -53.37 -15.90
C ALA A 136 -6.67 -53.89 -14.68
N LEU A 137 -6.62 -55.21 -14.48
CA LEU A 137 -5.89 -55.84 -13.37
C LEU A 137 -4.37 -55.61 -13.46
N THR A 138 -3.80 -55.62 -14.67
CA THR A 138 -2.36 -55.38 -14.88
C THR A 138 -1.91 -53.99 -14.40
N LYS A 139 -2.81 -53.00 -14.32
CA LYS A 139 -2.47 -51.66 -13.81
C LYS A 139 -2.29 -51.60 -12.28
N TYR A 140 -2.73 -52.64 -11.55
CA TYR A 140 -2.77 -52.64 -10.08
C TYR A 140 -2.06 -53.86 -9.45
N LEU A 141 -1.39 -54.69 -10.28
CA LEU A 141 -0.50 -55.78 -9.87
C LEU A 141 0.96 -55.30 -9.94
#